data_AF-A0A352JJI8-F1
#
_entry.id   AF-A0A352JJI8-F1
#
_cell.length_a   1.000
_cell.length_b   1.000
_cell.length_c   1.000
_cell.angle_alpha   90.00
_cell.angle_beta   90.00
_cell.angle_gamma   90.00
#
_symmetry.space_group_name_H-M   'P 1'
#
loop_
_entity.id
_entity.type
_entity.pdbx_description
1 polymer ?
#
loop_
_entity_poly.entity_id
_entity_poly.type
_entity_poly.pdbx_seq_one_letter_code
_entity_poly.pdbx_strand_id
1 'polypeptide(L)'
;MSLQYITDQQGEKVGVVLDITTYNRLTSNTDPDLLQGLSIPELEALAESKLTTDSQQQLSDMLALNSENILSNNELAKLDQLLLRVDQLNILKTRARYTLKSIENYAKSA
;
A
#
# COMPACT_ATOMS: atom_id res chain seq x y z
N MET A 1 14.64 -5.60 -26.35
CA MET A 1 15.61 -5.58 -25.24
C MET A 1 16.68 -6.61 -25.52
N SER A 2 17.94 -6.19 -25.67
CA SER A 2 19.09 -7.11 -25.76
C SER A 2 19.77 -7.18 -24.39
N LEU A 3 19.77 -8.37 -23.78
CA LEU A 3 20.37 -8.59 -22.47
C LEU A 3 21.89 -8.67 -22.64
N GLN A 4 22.62 -7.76 -22.00
CA GLN A 4 24.08 -7.69 -22.06
C GLN A 4 24.69 -8.30 -20.81
N TYR A 5 25.82 -8.99 -20.97
CA TYR A 5 26.50 -9.70 -19.90
C TYR A 5 27.93 -9.21 -19.73
N ILE A 6 28.41 -9.24 -18.49
CA ILE A 6 29.82 -9.09 -18.17
C ILE A 6 30.40 -10.50 -18.14
N THR A 7 31.50 -10.70 -18.89
CA THR A 7 32.23 -11.96 -18.94
C THR A 7 33.62 -11.79 -18.34
N ASP A 8 34.16 -12.85 -17.74
CA ASP A 8 35.54 -12.89 -17.29
C ASP A 8 36.52 -13.19 -18.44
N GLN A 9 37.82 -13.30 -18.13
CA GLN A 9 38.86 -13.60 -19.12
C GLN A 9 38.73 -15.00 -19.75
N GLN A 10 37.92 -15.87 -19.17
CA GLN A 10 37.65 -17.24 -19.64
C GLN A 10 36.35 -17.29 -20.46
N GLY A 11 35.60 -16.18 -20.55
CA GLY A 11 34.33 -16.07 -21.26
C GLY A 11 33.12 -16.46 -20.41
N GLU A 12 33.31 -16.75 -19.12
CA GLU A 12 32.22 -17.10 -18.21
C GLU A 12 31.43 -15.86 -17.81
N LYS A 13 30.10 -15.98 -17.81
CA LYS A 13 29.20 -14.87 -17.47
C LYS A 13 29.22 -14.64 -15.97
N VAL A 14 29.82 -13.54 -15.56
CA VAL A 14 29.95 -13.15 -14.14
C VAL A 14 28.97 -12.05 -13.72
N GLY A 15 28.27 -11.43 -14.68
CA GLY A 15 27.29 -10.40 -14.37
C GLY A 15 26.39 -10.02 -15.55
N VAL A 16 25.45 -9.14 -15.29
CA VAL A 16 24.54 -8.55 -16.29
C VAL A 16 24.71 -7.04 -16.31
N VAL A 17 24.68 -6.44 -17.50
CA VAL A 17 24.65 -5.00 -17.68
C VAL A 17 23.20 -4.58 -17.79
N LEU A 18 22.77 -3.74 -16.86
CA LEU A 18 21.46 -3.12 -16.86
C LEU A 18 21.61 -1.67 -17.31
N ASP A 19 20.71 -1.22 -18.17
CA ASP A 19 20.60 0.22 -18.42
C ASP A 19 20.17 0.94 -17.13
N ILE A 20 20.51 2.22 -17.03
CA ILE A 20 20.28 3.00 -15.81
C ILE A 20 18.79 3.09 -15.45
N THR A 21 17.89 3.04 -16.44
CA THR A 21 16.44 3.04 -16.22
C THR A 21 15.98 1.72 -15.60
N THR A 22 16.48 0.58 -16.08
CA THR A 22 16.22 -0.74 -15.52
C THR A 22 16.86 -0.91 -14.14
N TYR A 23 18.09 -0.45 -13.95
CA TYR A 23 18.75 -0.43 -12.65
C TYR A 23 17.93 0.38 -11.64
N ASN A 24 17.58 1.63 -11.95
CA ASN A 24 16.75 2.45 -11.07
C ASN A 24 15.38 1.82 -10.79
N ARG A 25 14.80 1.05 -11.70
CA ARG A 25 13.56 0.30 -11.42
C ARG A 25 13.76 -0.82 -10.39
N LEU A 26 14.94 -1.44 -10.38
CA LEU A 26 15.29 -2.55 -9.50
C LEU A 26 15.91 -2.09 -8.17
N THR A 27 16.50 -0.89 -8.14
CA THR A 27 17.29 -0.38 -7.00
C THR A 27 16.81 0.92 -6.43
N SER A 28 15.79 1.56 -7.01
CA SER A 28 15.12 2.66 -6.32
C SER A 28 14.61 2.09 -5.02
N ASN A 29 15.24 2.53 -3.93
CA ASN A 29 14.84 2.31 -2.55
C ASN A 29 13.33 2.15 -2.53
N THR A 30 12.89 0.95 -2.17
CA THR A 30 11.50 0.57 -2.09
C THR A 30 10.85 1.56 -1.13
N ASP A 31 10.26 2.62 -1.68
CA ASP A 31 9.55 3.62 -0.90
C ASP A 31 8.61 2.82 0.01
N PRO A 32 8.80 2.92 1.35
CA PRO A 32 8.14 2.01 2.28
C PRO A 32 6.62 2.16 2.22
N ASP A 33 6.13 3.28 1.66
CA ASP A 33 4.71 3.52 1.46
C ASP A 33 4.16 2.84 0.20
N LEU A 34 5.00 2.43 -0.75
CA LEU A 34 4.58 1.64 -1.92
C LEU A 34 4.19 0.21 -1.52
N LEU A 35 3.03 -0.21 -1.99
CA LEU A 35 2.53 -1.57 -1.80
C LEU A 35 3.06 -2.47 -2.91
N GLN A 36 4.23 -3.08 -2.66
CA GLN A 36 4.88 -3.95 -3.63
C GLN A 36 4.21 -5.32 -3.74
N GLY A 37 4.30 -5.92 -4.93
CA GLY A 37 3.78 -7.26 -5.19
C GLY A 37 2.29 -7.36 -5.44
N LEU A 38 1.56 -6.23 -5.43
CA LEU A 38 0.15 -6.17 -5.80
C LEU A 38 -0.04 -5.80 -7.27
N SER A 39 -1.00 -6.43 -7.91
CA SER A 39 -1.47 -6.07 -9.24
C SER A 39 -2.30 -4.79 -9.23
N ILE A 40 -2.47 -4.15 -10.40
CA ILE A 40 -3.31 -2.94 -10.54
C ILE A 40 -4.74 -3.18 -10.01
N PRO A 41 -5.45 -4.28 -10.39
CA PRO A 41 -6.79 -4.53 -9.87
C PRO A 41 -6.84 -4.71 -8.34
N GLU A 42 -5.82 -5.33 -7.74
CA GLU A 42 -5.75 -5.48 -6.28
C GLU A 42 -5.52 -4.13 -5.59
N LEU A 43 -4.69 -3.26 -6.16
CA LEU A 43 -4.47 -1.90 -5.66
C LEU A 43 -5.75 -1.05 -5.77
N GLU A 44 -6.50 -1.15 -6.86
CA GLU A 44 -7.79 -0.48 -7.04
C GLU A 44 -8.80 -0.97 -6.00
N ALA A 45 -8.93 -2.29 -5.82
CA ALA A 45 -9.81 -2.87 -4.81
C ALA A 45 -9.45 -2.39 -3.39
N LEU A 46 -8.15 -2.30 -3.07
CA LEU A 46 -7.70 -1.76 -1.79
C LEU A 46 -7.99 -0.26 -1.65
N ALA A 47 -7.79 0.54 -2.69
CA ALA A 47 -8.03 1.98 -2.70
C ALA A 47 -9.51 2.35 -2.47
N GLU A 48 -10.42 1.47 -2.88
CA GLU A 48 -11.87 1.64 -2.74
C GLU A 48 -12.47 0.91 -1.53
N SER A 49 -11.67 0.09 -0.85
CA SER A 49 -12.09 -0.69 0.30
C SER A 49 -12.78 0.16 1.39
N LYS A 50 -13.72 -0.49 2.08
CA LYS A 50 -14.49 0.08 3.19
C LYS A 50 -14.55 -0.95 4.31
N LEU A 51 -14.83 -0.48 5.53
CA LEU A 51 -15.21 -1.38 6.62
C LEU A 51 -16.44 -2.21 6.21
N THR A 52 -16.61 -3.39 6.81
CA THR A 52 -17.84 -4.16 6.63
C THR A 52 -19.05 -3.36 7.11
N THR A 53 -20.22 -3.62 6.54
CA THR A 53 -21.47 -2.95 6.96
C THR A 53 -21.69 -3.07 8.46
N ASP A 54 -21.47 -4.25 9.03
CA ASP A 54 -21.61 -4.48 10.47
C ASP A 54 -20.65 -3.61 11.30
N SER A 55 -19.40 -3.49 10.87
CA SER A 55 -18.39 -2.66 11.56
C SER A 55 -18.72 -1.17 11.45
N GLN A 56 -19.28 -0.73 10.31
CA GLN A 56 -19.73 0.66 10.13
C GLN A 56 -20.94 0.97 11.03
N GLN A 57 -21.90 0.05 11.09
CA GLN A 57 -23.08 0.20 11.95
C GLN A 57 -22.66 0.24 13.42
N GLN A 58 -21.82 -0.70 13.85
CA GLN A 58 -21.28 -0.72 15.22
C GLN A 58 -20.55 0.57 15.56
N LEU A 59 -19.74 1.11 14.64
CA LEU A 59 -19.05 2.39 14.85
C LEU A 59 -20.04 3.54 15.00
N SER A 60 -21.05 3.59 14.14
CA SER A 60 -22.10 4.62 14.19
C SER A 60 -22.83 4.60 15.53
N ASP A 61 -23.24 3.42 16.00
CA ASP A 61 -23.97 3.25 17.25
C ASP A 61 -23.12 3.64 18.46
N MET A 62 -21.86 3.21 18.47
CA MET A 62 -20.92 3.56 19.56
C MET A 62 -20.59 5.06 19.58
N LEU A 63 -20.46 5.71 18.42
CA LEU A 63 -20.26 7.16 18.35
C LEU A 63 -21.48 7.93 18.87
N ALA A 64 -22.69 7.47 18.56
CA ALA A 64 -23.92 8.07 19.08
C ALA A 64 -23.96 7.98 20.62
N LEU A 65 -23.70 6.80 21.19
CA LEU A 65 -23.66 6.59 22.64
C LEU A 65 -22.52 7.37 23.33
N ASN A 66 -21.39 7.53 22.65
CA ASN A 66 -20.27 8.33 23.16
C ASN A 66 -20.65 9.82 23.26
N SER A 67 -21.40 10.34 22.29
CA SER A 67 -21.85 11.73 22.30
C SER A 67 -22.76 12.05 23.49
N GLU A 68 -23.46 11.05 24.00
CA GLU A 68 -24.30 11.12 25.19
C GLU A 68 -23.51 10.85 26.49
N ASN A 69 -22.21 10.54 26.42
CA ASN A 69 -21.35 10.14 27.54
C ASN A 69 -21.86 8.92 28.32
N ILE A 70 -22.56 8.00 27.65
CA ILE A 70 -23.19 6.82 28.29
C ILE A 70 -22.25 5.60 28.25
N LEU A 71 -21.17 5.65 27.46
CA LEU A 71 -20.26 4.52 27.32
C LEU A 71 -19.50 4.22 28.60
N SER A 72 -19.49 2.95 28.98
CA SER A 72 -18.58 2.42 30.00
C SER A 72 -17.13 2.45 29.52
N ASN A 73 -16.18 2.38 30.46
CA ASN A 73 -14.75 2.32 30.14
C ASN A 73 -14.37 1.18 29.17
N ASN A 74 -15.09 0.05 29.23
CA ASN A 74 -14.87 -1.08 28.32
C ASN A 74 -15.38 -0.76 26.91
N GLU A 75 -16.53 -0.09 26.80
CA GLU A 75 -17.08 0.33 25.51
C GLU A 75 -16.27 1.45 24.88
N LEU A 76 -15.72 2.37 25.67
CA LEU A 76 -14.75 3.36 25.19
C LEU A 76 -13.51 2.69 24.59
N ALA A 77 -12.94 1.69 25.27
CA ALA A 77 -11.80 0.94 24.75
C ALA A 77 -12.13 0.21 23.43
N LYS A 78 -13.35 -0.31 23.29
CA LYS A 78 -13.82 -0.91 22.03
C LYS A 78 -14.00 0.13 20.92
N LEU A 79 -14.49 1.32 21.25
CA LEU A 79 -14.63 2.42 20.30
C LEU A 79 -13.27 2.86 19.78
N ASP A 80 -12.28 3.01 20.66
CA ASP A 80 -10.91 3.33 20.29
C ASP A 80 -10.30 2.30 19.34
N GLN A 81 -10.53 1.00 19.60
CA GLN A 81 -10.08 -0.06 18.68
C GLN A 81 -10.73 0.03 17.30
N LEU A 82 -12.01 0.37 17.25
CA LEU A 82 -12.74 0.50 15.99
C LEU A 82 -12.27 1.73 15.19
N LEU A 83 -12.01 2.85 15.88
CA LEU A 83 -11.40 4.05 15.29
C LEU A 83 -9.98 3.77 14.77
N LEU A 84 -9.14 3.08 15.54
CA LEU A 84 -7.82 2.65 15.09
C LEU A 84 -7.90 1.81 13.82
N ARG A 85 -8.92 0.95 13.70
CA ARG A 85 -9.12 0.14 12.49
C ARG A 85 -9.50 0.98 11.27
N VAL A 86 -10.32 2.02 11.47
CA VAL A 86 -10.64 3.01 10.42
C VAL A 86 -9.36 3.72 9.94
N ASP A 87 -8.53 4.16 10.88
CA ASP A 87 -7.29 4.88 10.56
C ASP A 87 -6.31 4.00 9.78
N GLN A 88 -6.11 2.75 10.22
CA GLN A 88 -5.30 1.77 9.49
C GLN A 88 -5.82 1.55 8.07
N LEU A 89 -7.14 1.46 7.89
CA LEU A 89 -7.75 1.29 6.57
C LEU A 89 -7.52 2.52 5.69
N ASN A 90 -7.64 3.73 6.25
CA ASN A 90 -7.38 4.97 5.52
C ASN A 90 -5.92 5.12 5.09
N ILE A 91 -4.97 4.73 5.94
CA ILE A 91 -3.55 4.67 5.59
C ILE A 91 -3.34 3.70 4.43
N LEU A 92 -3.90 2.48 4.51
CA LEU A 92 -3.76 1.47 3.47
C LEU A 92 -4.34 1.94 2.13
N LYS A 93 -5.54 2.56 2.14
CA LYS A 93 -6.17 3.15 0.95
C LYS A 93 -5.31 4.24 0.33
N THR A 94 -4.71 5.08 1.17
CA THR A 94 -3.83 6.16 0.73
C THR A 94 -2.58 5.61 0.05
N ARG A 95 -1.95 4.60 0.67
CA ARG A 95 -0.79 3.89 0.09
C ARG A 95 -1.13 3.19 -1.22
N ALA A 96 -2.30 2.58 -1.34
CA ALA A 96 -2.76 1.97 -2.59
C ALA A 96 -2.91 3.00 -3.72
N ARG A 97 -3.58 4.14 -3.46
CA ARG A 97 -3.72 5.25 -4.42
C ARG A 97 -2.38 5.85 -4.82
N TYR A 98 -1.49 6.03 -3.84
CA TYR A 98 -0.14 6.52 -4.08
C TYR A 98 0.66 5.57 -4.97
N THR A 99 0.56 4.26 -4.71
CA THR A 99 1.20 3.22 -5.51
C THR A 99 0.69 3.24 -6.95
N LEU A 100 -0.63 3.33 -7.16
CA LEU A 100 -1.23 3.47 -8.50
C LEU A 100 -0.71 4.71 -9.24
N LYS A 101 -0.67 5.86 -8.56
CA LYS A 101 -0.14 7.11 -9.14
C LYS A 101 1.35 7.00 -9.49
N SER A 102 2.14 6.33 -8.65
CA SER A 102 3.56 6.10 -8.90
C SER A 102 3.78 5.24 -10.16
N ILE A 103 2.98 4.17 -10.32
CA ILE A 103 3.00 3.32 -11.51
C ILE A 103 2.62 4.12 -12.77
N GLU A 104 1.57 4.95 -12.70
CA GLU A 104 1.15 5.80 -13.81
C GLU A 104 2.23 6.81 -14.23
N ASN A 105 2.87 7.46 -13.25
CA ASN A 105 3.96 8.40 -13.50
C ASN A 105 5.17 7.71 -14.14
N TYR A 106 5.49 6.49 -13.72
CA TYR A 106 6.55 5.70 -14.34
C TYR A 106 6.21 5.34 -15.78
N ALA A 107 4.98 4.90 -16.06
CA ALA A 107 4.53 4.57 -17.42
C ALA A 107 4.54 5.79 -18.37
N LYS A 108 4.34 7.00 -17.85
CA LYS A 108 4.40 8.26 -18.62
C LYS A 108 5.83 8.77 -18.88
N SER A 109 6.81 8.30 -18.11
CA SER A 109 8.21 8.73 -18.21
C SER A 109 9.12 7.72 -18.90
N ALA A 110 8.57 6.56 -19.29
CA ALA A 110 9.21 5.51 -20.08
C ALA A 110 8.83 5.63 -21.56
#